data_AF-A0A6B3RSA9-F1
#
_entry.id   AF-A0A6B3RSA9-F1
#
_cell.length_a   1.000
_cell.length_b   1.000
_cell.length_c   1.000
_cell.angle_alpha   90.00
_cell.angle_beta   90.00
_cell.angle_gamma   90.00
#
_symmetry.space_group_name_H-M   'P 1'
#
loop_
_entity.id
_entity.type
_entity.pdbx_description
1 polymer ?
#
loop_
_entity_poly.entity_id
_entity_poly.type
_entity_poly.pdbx_seq_one_letter_code
_entity_poly.pdbx_strand_id
1 'polypeptide(L)'
;MIRGNVLDLAVGVIIGSAFTGLVTSLVNNLINPLIGMFVQSTALANFYFYISKTKFTYGAFLNDTINFVITAFVVSIIIKFVNRLIPHKEQENQNKEFDTLIEIRDLLKIKSK
;
A
#
# COMPACT_ATOMS: atom_id res chain seq x y z
N MET A 1 -13.41 20.22 -17.34
CA MET A 1 -13.54 18.79 -17.00
C MET A 1 -12.25 18.11 -16.53
N ILE A 2 -11.16 18.84 -16.23
CA ILE A 2 -9.89 18.21 -15.80
C ILE A 2 -9.70 18.23 -14.26
N ARG A 3 -10.42 19.10 -13.53
CA ARG A 3 -10.16 19.33 -12.09
C ARG A 3 -10.64 18.22 -11.15
N GLY A 4 -11.76 17.54 -11.44
CA GLY A 4 -12.27 16.46 -10.58
C GLY A 4 -11.35 15.23 -10.55
N ASN A 5 -10.97 14.73 -11.73
CA ASN A 5 -10.11 13.54 -11.84
C ASN A 5 -8.70 13.74 -11.24
N VAL A 6 -8.12 14.94 -11.37
CA VAL A 6 -6.78 15.25 -10.82
C VAL A 6 -6.83 15.47 -9.30
N LEU A 7 -7.93 16.00 -8.77
CA LEU A 7 -8.10 16.19 -7.32
C LEU A 7 -8.21 14.84 -6.60
N ASP A 8 -9.04 13.92 -7.11
CA ASP A 8 -9.18 12.57 -6.54
C ASP A 8 -7.88 11.77 -6.66
N LEU A 9 -7.16 11.94 -7.78
CA LEU A 9 -5.81 11.38 -7.96
C LEU A 9 -4.84 11.94 -6.92
N ALA A 10 -4.83 13.26 -6.69
CA ALA A 10 -3.95 13.91 -5.72
C ALA A 10 -4.23 13.43 -4.29
N VAL A 11 -5.51 13.32 -3.91
CA VAL A 11 -5.91 12.79 -2.61
C VAL A 11 -5.49 11.34 -2.45
N GLY A 12 -5.68 10.50 -3.48
CA GLY A 12 -5.23 9.10 -3.48
C GLY A 12 -3.72 8.95 -3.26
N VAL A 13 -2.91 9.78 -3.93
CA VAL A 13 -1.44 9.77 -3.79
C VAL A 13 -1.01 10.24 -2.40
N ILE A 14 -1.64 11.29 -1.86
CA ILE A 14 -1.34 11.81 -0.51
C ILE A 14 -1.67 10.75 0.55
N ILE A 15 -2.85 10.14 0.48
CA ILE A 15 -3.26 9.07 1.42
C ILE A 15 -2.34 7.86 1.27
N GLY A 16 -2.01 7.45 0.05
CA GLY A 16 -1.10 6.33 -0.22
C GLY A 16 0.30 6.53 0.35
N SER A 17 0.86 7.73 0.22
CA SER A 17 2.18 8.06 0.77
C SER A 17 2.17 8.14 2.30
N ALA A 18 1.16 8.76 2.90
CA ALA A 18 0.99 8.80 4.35
C ALA A 18 0.80 7.39 4.96
N PHE A 19 -0.02 6.55 4.33
CA PHE A 19 -0.22 5.16 4.74
C PHE A 19 1.07 4.36 4.67
N THR A 20 1.83 4.49 3.58
CA THR A 20 3.15 3.85 3.44
C THR A 20 4.10 4.29 4.56
N GLY A 21 4.08 5.58 4.92
CA GLY A 21 4.83 6.11 6.06
C GLY A 21 4.43 5.48 7.40
N LEU A 22 3.13 5.32 7.66
CA LEU A 22 2.64 4.64 8.88
C LEU A 22 3.09 3.18 8.94
N VAL A 23 2.98 2.44 7.84
CA VAL A 23 3.43 1.04 7.82
C VAL A 23 4.94 0.93 7.99
N THR A 24 5.70 1.81 7.33
CA THR A 24 7.16 1.86 7.48
C THR A 24 7.56 2.14 8.92
N SER A 25 6.87 3.08 9.60
CA SER A 25 7.09 3.37 11.01
C SER A 25 6.77 2.18 11.91
N LEU A 26 5.66 1.48 11.66
CA LEU A 26 5.30 0.27 12.41
C LEU A 26 6.37 -0.82 12.26
N VAL A 27 6.87 -1.02 11.05
CA VAL A 27 7.91 -2.02 10.81
C VAL A 27 9.20 -1.61 11.50
N ASN A 28 9.67 -0.39 11.28
CA ASN A 28 10.95 0.06 11.82
C ASN A 28 10.97 0.17 13.34
N ASN A 29 9.86 0.59 13.96
CA ASN A 29 9.82 0.90 15.39
C ASN A 29 9.25 -0.23 16.25
N LEU A 30 8.43 -1.13 15.68
CA LEU A 30 7.84 -2.26 16.42
C LEU A 30 8.41 -3.60 15.97
N ILE A 31 8.38 -3.87 14.66
CA ILE A 31 8.70 -5.20 14.13
C ILE A 31 10.21 -5.45 14.10
N ASN A 32 11.00 -4.49 13.64
CA ASN A 32 12.45 -4.63 13.54
C ASN A 32 13.13 -4.83 14.91
N PRO A 33 12.76 -4.10 15.98
CA PRO A 33 13.24 -4.42 17.32
C PRO A 33 12.81 -5.79 17.81
N LEU A 34 11.55 -6.19 17.56
CA LEU A 34 11.03 -7.51 17.98
C LEU A 34 11.78 -8.66 17.30
N ILE A 35 12.03 -8.56 15.99
CA ILE A 35 12.83 -9.53 15.25
C ILE A 35 14.30 -9.43 15.66
N GLY A 36 14.79 -8.21 15.92
CA GLY A 36 16.14 -7.91 16.40
C GLY A 36 16.52 -8.61 17.70
N MET A 37 15.53 -8.95 18.54
CA MET A 37 15.72 -9.75 19.75
C MET A 37 16.09 -11.21 19.45
N PHE A 38 15.62 -11.76 18.33
CA PHE A 38 15.86 -13.16 17.93
C PHE A 38 16.92 -13.30 16.83
N VAL A 39 17.04 -12.29 15.99
CA VAL A 39 17.97 -12.20 14.87
C VAL A 39 18.82 -10.96 15.11
N GLN A 40 20.11 -11.13 15.42
CA GLN A 40 21.01 -10.00 15.59
C GLN A 40 21.10 -9.26 14.24
N SER A 41 20.36 -8.16 14.12
CA SER A 41 20.06 -7.42 12.87
C SER A 41 21.30 -7.08 12.02
N THR A 42 22.47 -7.00 12.65
CA THR A 42 23.75 -6.69 12.01
C THR A 42 24.55 -7.91 11.53
N ALA A 43 24.14 -9.14 11.84
CA ALA A 43 24.91 -10.33 11.47
C ALA A 43 25.07 -10.46 9.95
N LEU A 44 24.00 -10.18 9.18
CA LEU A 44 24.02 -10.24 7.73
C LEU A 44 24.66 -9.00 7.09
N ALA A 45 24.49 -7.81 7.68
CA ALA A 45 25.06 -6.56 7.17
C ALA A 45 26.60 -6.55 7.15
N ASN A 46 27.22 -7.34 8.05
CA ASN A 46 28.67 -7.44 8.18
C ASN A 46 29.33 -8.36 7.13
N PHE A 47 28.54 -9.01 6.26
CA PHE A 47 29.10 -9.77 5.17
C PHE A 47 29.53 -8.85 4.03
N TYR A 48 30.84 -8.79 3.82
CA TYR A 48 31.45 -8.10 2.69
C TYR A 48 32.55 -8.96 2.09
N PHE A 49 32.77 -8.80 0.79
CA PHE A 49 33.94 -9.35 0.11
C PHE A 49 34.73 -8.22 -0.55
N TYR A 50 36.02 -8.44 -0.74
CA TYR A 50 36.86 -7.53 -1.51
C TYR A 50 37.00 -8.06 -2.93
N ILE A 51 36.70 -7.23 -3.93
CA ILE A 51 37.14 -7.44 -5.31
C ILE A 51 38.23 -6.39 -5.59
N SER A 52 39.45 -6.88 -5.82
CA SER A 52 40.65 -6.06 -6.05
C SER A 52 40.95 -5.06 -4.92
N LYS A 53 40.35 -3.86 -4.94
CA LYS A 53 40.48 -2.81 -3.92
C LYS A 53 39.13 -2.24 -3.45
N THR A 54 38.02 -2.78 -3.93
CA THR A 54 36.68 -2.28 -3.65
C THR A 54 35.98 -3.21 -2.66
N LYS A 55 35.45 -2.64 -1.57
CA LYS A 55 34.66 -3.35 -0.56
C LYS A 55 33.22 -3.51 -1.09
N PHE A 56 32.81 -4.74 -1.37
CA PHE A 56 31.43 -5.07 -1.75
C PHE A 56 30.67 -5.56 -0.53
N THR A 57 29.79 -4.72 0.00
CA THR A 57 28.92 -5.01 1.15
C THR A 57 27.59 -5.60 0.70
N TYR A 58 27.61 -6.82 0.16
CA TYR A 58 26.39 -7.53 -0.24
C TYR A 58 25.49 -7.87 0.96
N GLY A 59 26.07 -7.94 2.15
CA GLY A 59 25.35 -8.15 3.40
C GLY A 59 24.29 -7.09 3.69
N ALA A 60 24.58 -5.83 3.37
CA ALA A 60 23.63 -4.73 3.54
C ALA A 60 22.41 -4.90 2.61
N PHE A 61 22.65 -5.27 1.36
CA PHE A 61 21.57 -5.53 0.39
C PHE A 61 20.68 -6.71 0.81
N LEU A 62 21.28 -7.78 1.35
CA LEU A 62 20.52 -8.93 1.85
C LEU A 62 19.66 -8.53 3.06
N ASN A 63 20.20 -7.71 3.95
CA ASN A 63 19.46 -7.17 5.09
C ASN A 63 18.25 -6.34 4.62
N ASP A 64 18.45 -5.44 3.66
CA ASP A 64 17.36 -4.63 3.09
C ASP A 64 16.30 -5.49 2.41
N THR A 65 16.71 -6.56 1.73
CA THR A 65 15.80 -7.52 1.10
C THR A 65 14.93 -8.24 2.13
N ILE A 66 15.52 -8.68 3.25
CA ILE A 66 14.78 -9.32 4.34
C ILE A 66 13.80 -8.32 4.98
N ASN A 67 14.24 -7.09 5.24
CA ASN A 67 13.39 -6.03 5.77
C ASN A 67 12.22 -5.70 4.84
N PHE A 68 12.44 -5.71 3.52
CA PHE A 68 11.39 -5.54 2.52
C PHE A 68 10.36 -6.66 2.57
N VAL A 69 10.79 -7.93 2.66
CA VAL A 69 9.88 -9.08 2.77
C VAL A 69 9.06 -9.02 4.05
N ILE A 70 9.68 -8.66 5.19
CA ILE A 70 8.98 -8.46 6.46
C ILE A 70 7.94 -7.34 6.33
N THR A 71 8.33 -6.20 5.74
CA THR A 71 7.42 -5.06 5.52
C THR A 71 6.23 -5.48 4.67
N ALA A 72 6.47 -6.17 3.55
CA ALA A 72 5.42 -6.66 2.66
C ALA A 72 4.48 -7.64 3.37
N PHE A 73 5.01 -8.51 4.23
CA PHE A 73 4.22 -9.44 5.04
C PHE A 73 3.32 -8.70 6.03
N VAL A 74 3.85 -7.70 6.74
CA VAL A 74 3.09 -6.87 7.68
C VAL A 74 2.00 -6.07 6.97
N VAL A 75 2.32 -5.44 5.83
CA VAL A 75 1.33 -4.76 4.97
C VAL A 75 0.20 -5.72 4.58
N SER A 76 0.54 -6.95 4.18
CA SER A 76 -0.45 -7.97 3.80
C SER A 76 -1.39 -8.32 4.95
N ILE A 77 -0.88 -8.44 6.18
CA ILE A 77 -1.70 -8.70 7.37
C ILE A 77 -2.65 -7.53 7.63
N ILE A 78 -2.15 -6.29 7.58
CA ILE A 78 -2.96 -5.08 7.82
C ILE A 78 -4.08 -4.98 6.79
N ILE A 79 -3.77 -5.16 5.50
CA ILE A 79 -4.77 -5.13 4.43
C ILE A 79 -5.83 -6.22 4.63
N LYS A 80 -5.41 -7.45 4.97
CA LYS A 80 -6.35 -8.54 5.25
C LYS A 80 -7.23 -8.25 6.47
N PHE A 81 -6.68 -7.62 7.50
CA PHE A 81 -7.41 -7.25 8.71
C PHE A 81 -8.44 -6.14 8.41
N VAL A 82 -8.03 -5.08 7.71
CA VAL A 82 -8.92 -4.00 7.29
C VAL A 82 -10.02 -4.53 6.37
N ASN A 83 -9.69 -5.35 5.37
CA ASN A 83 -10.66 -5.97 4.47
C ASN A 83 -11.65 -6.91 5.19
N ARG A 84 -11.26 -7.47 6.33
CA ARG A 84 -12.14 -8.29 7.17
C ARG A 84 -13.09 -7.44 8.02
N LEU A 85 -12.70 -6.22 8.38
CA LEU A 85 -13.48 -5.32 9.24
C LEU A 85 -14.39 -4.37 8.48
N ILE A 86 -13.99 -3.95 7.27
CA ILE A 86 -14.77 -3.07 6.41
C ILE A 86 -15.52 -3.96 5.40
N PRO A 87 -16.83 -4.26 5.62
CA PRO A 87 -17.63 -4.84 4.56
C PRO A 87 -17.63 -3.87 3.38
N HIS A 88 -17.28 -4.36 2.18
CA HIS A 88 -17.23 -3.57 0.94
C HIS A 88 -18.53 -2.76 0.76
N LYS A 89 -18.50 -1.47 1.11
CA LYS A 89 -19.61 -0.52 0.94
C LYS A 89 -19.23 0.69 0.08
N GLU A 90 -18.12 0.63 -0.64
CA GLU A 90 -17.54 1.80 -1.32
C GLU A 90 -17.82 1.92 -2.82
N GLN A 91 -18.86 1.25 -3.33
CA GLN A 91 -19.33 1.47 -4.70
C GLN A 91 -20.82 1.83 -4.78
N GLU A 92 -21.38 2.41 -3.70
CA GLU A 92 -22.79 2.77 -3.67
C GLU A 92 -23.10 4.10 -4.38
N ASN A 93 -22.16 5.06 -4.43
CA ASN A 93 -22.42 6.40 -5.00
C ASN A 93 -22.36 6.45 -6.54
N GLN A 94 -21.38 5.78 -7.17
CA GLN A 94 -21.27 5.79 -8.64
C GLN A 94 -22.37 4.96 -9.31
N ASN A 95 -22.79 3.87 -8.67
CA ASN A 95 -23.88 3.03 -9.19
C ASN A 95 -25.23 3.76 -9.13
N LYS A 96 -25.50 4.52 -8.06
CA LYS A 96 -26.74 5.31 -7.95
C LYS A 96 -26.88 6.35 -9.06
N GLU A 97 -25.81 7.05 -9.43
CA GLU A 97 -25.86 8.03 -10.51
C GLU A 97 -26.16 7.35 -11.86
N PHE A 98 -25.52 6.22 -12.14
CA PHE A 98 -25.75 5.46 -13.37
C PHE A 98 -27.16 4.87 -13.43
N ASP A 99 -27.69 4.34 -12.32
CA ASP A 99 -29.07 3.85 -12.21
C ASP A 99 -30.09 4.97 -12.43
N THR A 100 -29.84 6.16 -11.86
CA THR A 100 -30.70 7.33 -12.06
C THR A 100 -30.71 7.77 -13.52
N LEU A 101 -29.56 7.72 -14.20
CA LEU A 101 -29.45 8.04 -15.63
C LEU A 101 -30.17 7.01 -16.51
N ILE A 102 -30.18 5.74 -16.12
CA ILE A 102 -30.95 4.67 -16.78
C ILE A 102 -32.45 4.93 -16.64
N GLU A 103 -32.93 5.26 -15.43
CA GLU A 103 -34.34 5.61 -15.20
C GLU A 103 -34.78 6.80 -16.06
N ILE A 104 -33.98 7.87 -16.11
CA ILE A 104 -34.29 9.05 -16.93
C ILE A 104 -34.38 8.68 -18.42
N ARG A 105 -33.44 7.86 -18.93
CA ARG A 105 -33.47 7.39 -20.32
C ARG A 105 -34.76 6.64 -20.63
N ASP A 106 -35.20 5.77 -19.73
CA ASP A 106 -36.38 4.94 -19.94
C ASP A 106 -37.68 5.75 -19.86
N LEU A 107 -37.77 6.72 -18.94
CA LEU A 107 -38.88 7.67 -18.86
C LEU A 107 -38.99 8.55 -20.12
N LEU A 108 -37.86 9.00 -20.67
CA LEU A 108 -37.84 9.78 -21.91
C LEU A 108 -38.29 8.95 -23.13
N LYS A 109 -37.92 7.67 -23.18
CA LYS A 109 -38.35 6.74 -24.24
C LYS A 109 -39.85 6.46 -24.20
N ILE A 110 -40.45 6.41 -23.02
CA ILE A 110 -41.89 6.24 -22.81
C ILE A 110 -42.66 7.50 -23.25
N LYS A 111 -42.17 8.70 -22.90
CA LYS A 111 -42.82 9.98 -23.23
C LYS A 111 -42.70 10.40 -24.71
N SER A 112 -41.73 9.84 -25.43
CA SER A 112 -41.46 10.11 -26.85
C SER A 112 -42.33 9.28 -27.82
N LYS A 113 -43.26 8.47 -27.30
CA LYS A 113 -44.17 7.63 -28.08
C LYS A 113 -45.62 7.99 -27.76
#